data_AF-A0A7K0RYM4-F1
#
_entry.id   AF-A0A7K0RYM4-F1
#
_cell.length_a   1.000
_cell.length_b   1.000
_cell.length_c   1.000
_cell.angle_alpha   90.00
_cell.angle_beta   90.00
_cell.angle_gamma   90.00
#
_symmetry.space_group_name_H-M   'P 1'
#
loop_
_entity.id
_entity.type
_entity.pdbx_description
1 polymer ?
#
loop_
_entity_poly.entity_id
_entity_poly.type
_entity_poly.pdbx_seq_one_letter_code
_entity_poly.pdbx_strand_id
1 'polypeptide(L)'
;MSTEPAEIIALIAALQPAAAAAAEGQISIAALVHARLGSGIAAPGEERTEINELCRQIDVFKRLQADYSADWKPDKDAPLAAPEVVAGAACVLLINAEPAAAGSDGDGWALKCLNSALKVIEQHEQLPMRAELNAWAQSSFSAAVARAGSGAAQ
;
A
#
# COMPACT_ATOMS: atom_id res chain seq x y z
N MET A 1 -13.31 -16.37 13.02
CA MET A 1 -13.16 -14.98 13.50
C MET A 1 -12.42 -14.24 12.40
N SER A 2 -12.92 -13.10 11.95
CA SER A 2 -12.20 -12.27 10.97
C SER A 2 -11.12 -11.50 11.72
N THR A 3 -9.89 -11.49 11.21
CA THR A 3 -8.82 -10.65 11.76
C THR A 3 -9.14 -9.19 11.42
N GLU A 4 -9.15 -8.32 12.42
CA GLU A 4 -9.45 -6.90 12.22
C GLU A 4 -8.27 -6.16 11.55
N PRO A 5 -8.49 -5.10 10.75
CA PRO A 5 -7.41 -4.36 10.08
C PRO A 5 -6.28 -3.92 11.02
N ALA A 6 -6.61 -3.45 12.23
CA ALA A 6 -5.62 -3.04 13.22
C ALA A 6 -4.72 -4.20 13.70
N GLU A 7 -5.27 -5.41 13.80
CA GLU A 7 -4.51 -6.61 14.17
C GLU A 7 -3.62 -7.07 13.01
N ILE A 8 -4.12 -7.01 11.77
CA ILE A 8 -3.32 -7.27 10.56
C ILE A 8 -2.11 -6.32 10.50
N ILE A 9 -2.34 -5.02 10.70
CA ILE A 9 -1.28 -4.01 10.73
C ILE A 9 -0.25 -4.31 11.82
N ALA A 10 -0.69 -4.63 13.04
CA ALA A 10 0.22 -4.93 14.15
C ALA A 10 1.09 -6.16 13.87
N LEU A 11 0.51 -7.23 13.32
CA LEU A 11 1.22 -8.46 12.96
C LEU A 11 2.22 -8.23 11.83
N ILE A 12 1.82 -7.51 10.77
CA ILE A 12 2.72 -7.18 9.66
C ILE A 12 3.82 -6.22 10.09
N ALA A 13 3.52 -5.26 10.97
CA ALA A 13 4.52 -4.35 11.55
C ALA A 13 5.59 -5.12 12.34
N ALA A 14 5.19 -6.14 13.10
CA ALA A 14 6.11 -7.00 13.84
C ALA A 14 6.99 -7.89 12.95
N LEU A 15 6.56 -8.15 11.71
CA LEU A 15 7.34 -8.89 10.71
C LEU A 15 8.31 -8.00 9.90
N GLN A 16 8.20 -6.66 10.00
CA GLN A 16 9.06 -5.79 9.21
C GLN A 16 10.53 -6.00 9.59
N PRO A 17 11.43 -6.17 8.61
CA PRO A 17 12.85 -6.19 8.89
C PRO A 17 13.30 -4.84 9.45
N ALA A 18 14.39 -4.84 10.22
CA ALA A 18 15.04 -3.60 10.59
C ALA A 18 15.38 -2.81 9.33
N ALA A 19 14.98 -1.54 9.28
CA ALA A 19 15.28 -0.68 8.15
C ALA A 19 16.80 -0.55 8.00
N ALA A 20 17.33 -1.07 6.90
CA ALA A 20 18.72 -0.81 6.52
C ALA A 20 18.82 0.64 6.02
N ALA A 21 19.95 1.30 6.30
CA ALA A 21 20.23 2.60 5.70
C ALA A 21 20.35 2.39 4.18
N ALA A 22 19.53 3.11 3.41
CA ALA A 22 19.69 3.18 1.97
C ALA A 22 21.05 3.83 1.65
N ALA A 23 21.64 3.47 0.51
CA ALA A 23 22.79 4.19 -0.01
C ALA A 23 22.47 5.68 -0.22
N GLU A 24 23.47 6.55 -0.20
CA GLU A 24 23.28 7.98 -0.42
C GLU A 24 22.51 8.25 -1.73
N GLY A 25 21.44 9.04 -1.65
CA GLY A 25 20.54 9.33 -2.77
C GLY A 25 19.54 8.21 -3.13
N GLN A 26 19.45 7.16 -2.32
CA GLN A 26 18.42 6.12 -2.41
C GLN A 26 17.40 6.24 -1.27
N ILE A 27 16.20 5.74 -1.53
CA ILE A 27 15.08 5.64 -0.59
C ILE A 27 14.83 4.16 -0.34
N SER A 28 14.88 3.74 0.92
CA SER A 28 14.54 2.37 1.30
C SER A 28 13.05 2.19 1.44
N ILE A 29 12.48 1.20 0.74
CA ILE A 29 11.06 0.86 0.86
C ILE A 29 10.75 0.31 2.26
N ALA A 30 11.66 -0.46 2.86
CA ALA A 30 11.45 -0.95 4.23
C ALA A 30 11.33 0.21 5.23
N ALA A 31 12.19 1.23 5.12
CA ALA A 31 12.14 2.41 5.97
C ALA A 31 10.85 3.22 5.75
N LEU A 32 10.49 3.45 4.49
CA LEU A 32 9.27 4.19 4.12
C LEU A 32 8.00 3.48 4.62
N VAL A 33 7.89 2.17 4.39
CA VAL A 33 6.76 1.35 4.86
C VAL A 33 6.68 1.39 6.38
N HIS A 34 7.80 1.19 7.08
CA HIS A 34 7.82 1.23 8.55
C HIS A 34 7.33 2.57 9.11
N ALA A 35 7.79 3.68 8.53
CA ALA A 35 7.34 5.02 8.93
C ALA A 35 5.83 5.22 8.69
N ARG A 36 5.32 4.72 7.55
CA ARG A 36 3.93 4.95 7.14
C ARG A 36 2.92 4.04 7.81
N LEU A 37 3.29 2.83 8.23
CA LEU A 37 2.40 1.92 8.97
C LEU A 37 1.83 2.56 10.25
N GLY A 38 2.58 3.46 10.90
CA GLY A 38 2.14 4.17 12.10
C GLY A 38 1.52 5.57 11.87
N SER A 39 1.49 6.07 10.63
CA SER A 39 1.12 7.46 10.35
C SER A 39 -0.37 7.68 10.05
N GLY A 40 -1.12 6.60 9.74
CA GLY A 40 -2.53 6.70 9.35
C GLY A 40 -2.73 7.20 7.90
N ILE A 41 -3.85 7.89 7.67
CA ILE A 41 -4.20 8.44 6.34
C ILE A 41 -3.34 9.66 6.05
N ALA A 42 -2.63 9.64 4.93
CA ALA A 42 -1.70 10.68 4.51
C ALA A 42 -2.39 11.99 4.10
N ALA A 43 -1.87 13.09 4.62
CA ALA A 43 -2.26 14.43 4.21
C ALA A 43 -1.73 14.75 2.80
N PRO A 44 -2.41 15.63 2.03
CA PRO A 44 -1.89 16.11 0.76
C PRO A 44 -0.49 16.71 0.90
N GLY A 45 0.40 16.42 -0.07
CA GLY A 45 1.79 16.89 -0.06
C GLY A 45 2.78 15.74 -0.12
N GLU A 46 3.89 15.88 0.61
CA GLU A 46 5.01 14.93 0.60
C GLU A 46 4.60 13.49 0.96
N GLU A 47 3.71 13.32 1.94
CA GLU A 47 3.24 12.00 2.37
C GLU A 47 2.51 11.24 1.25
N ARG A 48 1.63 11.93 0.51
CA ARG A 48 0.99 11.34 -0.67
C ARG A 48 1.99 11.13 -1.80
N THR A 49 3.05 11.92 -1.92
CA THR A 49 4.09 11.71 -2.93
C THR A 49 4.84 10.39 -2.69
N GLU A 50 5.21 10.10 -1.45
CA GLU A 50 5.82 8.83 -1.06
C GLU A 50 4.91 7.63 -1.38
N ILE A 51 3.63 7.72 -1.01
CA ILE A 51 2.65 6.66 -1.28
C ILE A 51 2.35 6.54 -2.79
N ASN A 52 2.33 7.65 -3.52
CA ASN A 52 2.16 7.64 -4.97
C ASN A 52 3.30 6.91 -5.67
N GLU A 53 4.51 6.95 -5.10
CA GLU A 53 5.65 6.21 -5.61
C GLU A 53 5.50 4.70 -5.38
N LEU A 54 4.97 4.28 -4.21
CA LEU A 54 4.57 2.88 -4.00
C LEU A 54 3.56 2.43 -5.07
N CYS A 55 2.50 3.22 -5.29
CA CYS A 55 1.50 2.93 -6.32
C CYS A 55 2.13 2.83 -7.71
N ARG A 56 3.05 3.75 -8.06
CA ARG A 56 3.72 3.78 -9.37
C ARG A 56 4.56 2.53 -9.59
N GLN A 57 5.34 2.10 -8.61
CA GLN A 57 6.14 0.87 -8.70
C GLN A 57 5.26 -0.35 -8.97
N ILE A 58 4.18 -0.50 -8.21
CA ILE A 58 3.22 -1.59 -8.35
C ILE A 58 2.46 -1.53 -9.67
N ASP A 59 1.94 -0.37 -10.04
CA ASP A 59 1.02 -0.23 -11.16
C ASP A 59 1.73 -0.32 -12.51
N VAL A 60 2.91 0.28 -12.62
CA VAL A 60 3.61 0.40 -13.89
C VAL A 60 4.63 -0.73 -14.06
N PHE A 61 5.34 -1.13 -13.00
CA PHE A 61 6.41 -2.14 -13.10
C PHE A 61 6.04 -3.50 -12.55
N LYS A 62 4.88 -3.60 -11.89
CA LYS A 62 4.38 -4.87 -11.34
C LYS A 62 5.37 -5.49 -10.34
N ARG A 63 6.09 -4.62 -9.60
CA ARG A 63 7.12 -5.00 -8.63
C ARG A 63 7.36 -3.86 -7.63
N LEU A 64 7.96 -4.20 -6.50
CA LEU A 64 8.43 -3.23 -5.51
C LEU A 64 9.93 -3.47 -5.29
N GLN A 65 10.77 -2.48 -5.59
CA GLN A 65 12.22 -2.59 -5.37
C GLN A 65 12.53 -2.46 -3.88
N ALA A 66 13.64 -3.02 -3.41
CA ALA A 66 14.05 -2.84 -2.01
C ALA A 66 14.42 -1.39 -1.72
N ASP A 67 15.15 -0.77 -2.66
CA ASP A 67 15.57 0.62 -2.64
C ASP A 67 15.36 1.25 -4.02
N TYR A 68 15.13 2.56 -4.07
CA TYR A 68 14.99 3.31 -5.32
C TYR A 68 15.55 4.73 -5.23
N SER A 69 15.95 5.31 -6.35
CA SER A 69 16.40 6.71 -6.40
C SER A 69 15.23 7.67 -6.52
N ALA A 70 15.34 8.87 -5.92
CA ALA A 70 14.39 9.96 -6.11
C ALA A 70 14.29 10.43 -7.57
N ASP A 71 15.39 10.35 -8.35
CA ASP A 71 15.44 10.69 -9.79
C ASP A 71 14.92 9.54 -10.67
N TRP A 72 13.93 8.83 -10.12
CA TRP A 72 13.53 7.47 -10.40
C TRP A 72 13.70 7.01 -11.85
N LYS A 73 14.33 5.84 -12.01
CA LYS A 73 14.33 5.03 -13.23
C LYS A 73 14.14 3.56 -12.85
N PRO A 74 13.28 2.80 -13.55
CA PRO A 74 13.08 1.39 -13.25
C PRO A 74 14.34 0.59 -13.54
N ASP A 75 14.99 0.10 -12.48
CA ASP A 75 16.10 -0.84 -12.59
C ASP A 75 15.61 -2.29 -12.48
N LYS A 76 15.78 -3.06 -13.56
CA LYS A 76 15.36 -4.47 -13.58
C LYS A 76 16.28 -5.42 -12.82
N ASP A 77 17.49 -4.96 -12.54
CA ASP A 77 18.51 -5.73 -11.85
C ASP A 77 18.56 -5.34 -10.35
N ALA A 78 17.80 -4.32 -9.95
CA ALA A 78 17.64 -3.93 -8.56
C ALA A 78 16.96 -5.03 -7.73
N PRO A 79 17.43 -5.28 -6.49
CA PRO A 79 16.79 -6.19 -5.56
C PRO A 79 15.33 -5.82 -5.32
N LEU A 80 14.48 -6.83 -5.15
CA LEU A 80 13.07 -6.66 -4.78
C LEU A 80 12.92 -6.53 -3.26
N ALA A 81 11.87 -5.82 -2.83
CA ALA A 81 11.49 -5.77 -1.43
C ALA A 81 11.09 -7.17 -0.93
N ALA A 82 11.45 -7.48 0.32
CA ALA A 82 11.08 -8.73 0.96
C ALA A 82 9.55 -8.87 1.10
N PRO A 83 8.98 -10.08 1.09
CA PRO A 83 7.53 -10.28 1.17
C PRO A 83 6.85 -9.58 2.34
N GLU A 84 7.50 -9.50 3.51
CA GLU A 84 7.03 -8.80 4.69
C GLU A 84 6.90 -7.30 4.43
N VAL A 85 7.87 -6.71 3.73
CA VAL A 85 7.86 -5.29 3.33
C VAL A 85 6.75 -5.03 2.31
N VAL A 86 6.56 -5.93 1.35
CA VAL A 86 5.46 -5.84 0.38
C VAL A 86 4.09 -5.93 1.06
N ALA A 87 3.94 -6.81 2.05
CA ALA A 87 2.73 -6.89 2.88
C ALA A 87 2.50 -5.59 3.68
N GLY A 88 3.57 -5.00 4.22
CA GLY A 88 3.53 -3.70 4.86
C GLY A 88 3.10 -2.58 3.90
N ALA A 89 3.61 -2.57 2.68
CA ALA A 89 3.17 -1.63 1.64
C ALA A 89 1.68 -1.82 1.31
N ALA A 90 1.19 -3.07 1.24
CA ALA A 90 -0.24 -3.33 1.06
C ALA A 90 -1.08 -2.76 2.21
N CYS A 91 -0.65 -2.91 3.47
CA CYS A 91 -1.29 -2.26 4.61
C CYS A 91 -1.31 -0.73 4.49
N VAL A 92 -0.18 -0.10 4.15
CA VAL A 92 -0.10 1.35 3.96
C VAL A 92 -1.11 1.80 2.90
N LEU A 93 -1.19 1.10 1.77
CA LEU A 93 -2.14 1.41 0.70
C LEU A 93 -3.60 1.20 1.14
N LEU A 94 -3.89 0.17 1.93
CA LEU A 94 -5.24 -0.12 2.43
C LEU A 94 -5.72 0.89 3.48
N ILE A 95 -4.83 1.35 4.38
CA ILE A 95 -5.12 2.48 5.30
C ILE A 95 -5.50 3.71 4.48
N ASN A 96 -4.73 4.02 3.44
CA ASN A 96 -4.97 5.18 2.59
C ASN A 96 -6.13 5.02 1.60
N ALA A 97 -6.68 3.81 1.49
CA ALA A 97 -7.89 3.50 0.73
C ALA A 97 -9.18 3.70 1.54
N GLU A 98 -9.10 3.85 2.87
CA GLU A 98 -10.27 4.03 3.75
C GLU A 98 -11.22 5.14 3.28
N PRO A 99 -10.74 6.32 2.80
CA PRO A 99 -11.63 7.36 2.29
C PRO A 99 -12.49 6.90 1.11
N ALA A 100 -12.01 5.99 0.25
CA ALA A 100 -12.80 5.46 -0.85
C ALA A 100 -13.94 4.56 -0.34
N ALA A 101 -13.65 3.69 0.64
CA ALA A 101 -14.67 2.86 1.28
C ALA A 101 -15.71 3.68 2.05
N ALA A 102 -15.30 4.82 2.61
CA ALA A 102 -16.18 5.76 3.30
C ALA A 102 -17.01 6.66 2.36
N GLY A 103 -16.71 6.68 1.06
CA GLY A 103 -17.37 7.56 0.09
C GLY A 103 -16.93 9.02 0.18
N SER A 104 -15.74 9.28 0.71
CA SER A 104 -15.15 10.62 0.89
C SER A 104 -13.90 10.84 0.02
N ASP A 105 -13.75 10.08 -1.06
CA ASP A 105 -12.62 10.16 -1.99
C ASP A 105 -12.84 11.21 -3.08
N GLY A 106 -12.73 12.49 -2.70
CA GLY A 106 -13.07 13.62 -3.58
C GLY A 106 -12.17 13.79 -4.81
N ASP A 107 -10.95 13.23 -4.80
CA ASP A 107 -9.98 13.35 -5.89
C ASP A 107 -9.59 12.00 -6.53
N GLY A 108 -10.22 10.90 -6.11
CA GLY A 108 -9.97 9.55 -6.62
C GLY A 108 -8.63 8.94 -6.14
N TRP A 109 -7.93 9.61 -5.23
CA TRP A 109 -6.61 9.18 -4.78
C TRP A 109 -6.70 7.95 -3.87
N ALA A 110 -7.70 7.86 -3.02
CA ALA A 110 -7.89 6.69 -2.16
C ALA A 110 -8.26 5.45 -2.98
N LEU A 111 -9.06 5.61 -4.04
CA LEU A 111 -9.39 4.52 -4.97
C LEU A 111 -8.16 4.05 -5.75
N LYS A 112 -7.24 4.96 -6.10
CA LYS A 112 -5.94 4.59 -6.67
C LYS A 112 -5.16 3.70 -5.69
N CYS A 113 -5.06 4.11 -4.42
CA CYS A 113 -4.39 3.31 -3.39
C CYS A 113 -5.01 1.91 -3.26
N LEU A 114 -6.34 1.83 -3.25
CA LEU A 114 -7.07 0.56 -3.21
C LEU A 114 -6.73 -0.34 -4.41
N ASN A 115 -6.72 0.22 -5.61
CA ASN A 115 -6.40 -0.52 -6.83
C ASN A 115 -4.95 -1.03 -6.81
N SER A 116 -4.00 -0.22 -6.34
CA SER A 116 -2.60 -0.65 -6.20
C SER A 116 -2.46 -1.73 -5.12
N ALA A 117 -3.20 -1.64 -4.00
CA ALA A 117 -3.21 -2.67 -2.95
C ALA A 117 -3.71 -4.02 -3.49
N LEU A 118 -4.83 -4.03 -4.21
CA LEU A 118 -5.38 -5.25 -4.84
C LEU A 118 -4.35 -5.88 -5.79
N LYS A 119 -3.72 -5.08 -6.65
CA LYS A 119 -2.71 -5.57 -7.60
C LYS A 119 -1.50 -6.18 -6.90
N VAL A 120 -0.98 -5.55 -5.85
CA VAL A 120 0.21 -6.08 -5.18
C VAL A 120 -0.09 -7.38 -4.45
N ILE A 121 -1.29 -7.51 -3.85
CA ILE A 121 -1.77 -8.74 -3.20
C ILE A 121 -1.96 -9.88 -4.22
N GLU A 122 -2.49 -9.55 -5.40
CA GLU A 122 -2.68 -10.51 -6.49
C GLU A 122 -1.34 -11.02 -7.05
N GLN A 123 -0.38 -10.12 -7.24
CA GLN A 123 0.93 -10.43 -7.86
C GLN A 123 1.86 -11.25 -6.95
N HIS A 124 1.66 -11.23 -5.63
CA HIS A 124 2.57 -11.86 -4.68
C HIS A 124 1.86 -12.95 -3.88
N GLU A 125 2.00 -14.20 -4.32
CA GLU A 125 1.31 -15.34 -3.68
C GLU A 125 1.84 -15.66 -2.27
N GLN A 126 3.10 -15.34 -1.99
CA GLN A 126 3.79 -15.66 -0.73
C GLN A 126 3.75 -14.52 0.31
N LEU A 127 2.77 -13.61 0.21
CA LEU A 127 2.65 -12.54 1.20
C LEU A 127 2.25 -13.09 2.57
N PRO A 128 2.91 -12.64 3.65
CA PRO A 128 2.39 -12.80 5.00
C PRO A 128 0.95 -12.27 5.07
N MET A 129 0.06 -13.06 5.69
CA MET A 129 -1.35 -12.70 5.87
C MET A 129 -2.10 -12.36 4.56
N ARG A 130 -1.71 -12.98 3.43
CA ARG A 130 -2.31 -12.71 2.12
C ARG A 130 -3.84 -12.85 2.12
N ALA A 131 -4.38 -13.86 2.80
CA ALA A 131 -5.82 -14.11 2.82
C ALA A 131 -6.57 -12.99 3.54
N GLU A 132 -6.03 -12.52 4.66
CA GLU A 132 -6.56 -11.44 5.48
C GLU A 132 -6.43 -10.08 4.76
N LEU A 133 -5.28 -9.80 4.15
CA LEU A 133 -5.06 -8.62 3.31
C LEU A 133 -6.05 -8.60 2.14
N ASN A 134 -6.24 -9.73 1.46
CA ASN A 134 -7.20 -9.84 0.37
C ASN A 134 -8.64 -9.64 0.88
N ALA A 135 -9.02 -10.25 2.01
CA ALA A 135 -10.34 -10.07 2.59
C ALA A 135 -10.62 -8.60 2.93
N TRP A 136 -9.65 -7.90 3.53
CA TRP A 136 -9.73 -6.47 3.80
C TRP A 136 -9.88 -5.66 2.50
N ALA A 137 -9.02 -5.89 1.51
CA ALA A 137 -9.07 -5.18 0.24
C ALA A 137 -10.41 -5.37 -0.50
N GLN A 138 -10.93 -6.60 -0.53
CA GLN A 138 -12.21 -6.92 -1.16
C GLN A 138 -13.41 -6.30 -0.42
N SER A 139 -13.35 -6.25 0.92
CA SER A 139 -14.36 -5.56 1.73
C SER A 139 -14.37 -4.06 1.43
N SER A 140 -13.20 -3.42 1.41
CA SER A 140 -13.04 -2.01 1.06
C SER A 140 -13.52 -1.69 -0.35
N PHE A 141 -13.20 -2.55 -1.33
CA PHE A 141 -13.69 -2.42 -2.70
C PHE A 141 -15.21 -2.52 -2.80
N SER A 142 -15.80 -3.53 -2.14
CA SER A 142 -17.25 -3.71 -2.11
C SER A 142 -17.95 -2.49 -1.50
N ALA A 143 -17.39 -1.94 -0.42
CA ALA A 143 -17.90 -0.71 0.20
C ALA A 143 -17.81 0.49 -0.75
N ALA A 144 -16.65 0.71 -1.39
CA ALA A 144 -16.45 1.81 -2.33
C ALA A 144 -17.43 1.75 -3.52
N VAL A 145 -17.64 0.56 -4.11
CA VAL A 145 -18.58 0.34 -5.21
C VAL A 145 -20.03 0.58 -4.78
N ALA A 146 -20.44 0.06 -3.62
CA ALA A 146 -21.80 0.26 -3.11
C ALA A 146 -22.12 1.76 -2.93
N ARG A 147 -21.14 2.54 -2.44
CA ARG A 147 -21.29 3.99 -2.26
C ARG A 147 -21.35 4.74 -3.59
N ALA A 148 -20.51 4.39 -4.56
CA ALA A 148 -20.55 4.96 -5.90
C ALA A 148 -21.91 4.72 -6.59
N GLY A 149 -22.48 3.52 -6.43
CA GLY A 149 -23.81 3.18 -6.96
C GLY A 149 -24.96 3.96 -6.30
N SER A 150 -24.85 4.29 -5.01
CA SER A 150 -25.85 5.06 -4.27
C SER A 150 -25.84 6.58 -4.55
N GLY A 151 -24.75 7.10 -5.12
CA GLY A 151 -24.63 8.53 -5.49
C GLY A 151 -25.24 8.88 -6.85
N ALA A 152 -25.52 7.90 -7.72
CA ALA A 152 -26.10 8.11 -9.04
C ALA A 152 -27.64 8.23 -9.06
N ALA A 153 -28.29 8.17 -7.89
CA ALA A 153 -29.75 8.17 -7.75
C ALA A 153 -30.33 9.47 -7.15
N GLN A 154 -29.58 10.57 -7.16
CA GLN A 154 -30.01 11.88 -6.66
C GLN A 154 -29.99 12.95 -7.74
#